data_AF-A0A7S3N891-F1
#
_entry.id   AF-A0A7S3N891-F1
#
_cell.length_a   1.000
_cell.length_b   1.000
_cell.length_c   1.000
_cell.angle_alpha   90.00
_cell.angle_beta   90.00
_cell.angle_gamma   90.00
#
_symmetry.space_group_name_H-M   'P 1'
#
loop_
_entity.id
_entity.type
_entity.pdbx_description
1 polymer ?
#
loop_
_entity_poly.entity_id
_entity_poly.type
_entity_poly.pdbx_seq_one_letter_code
_entity_poly.pdbx_strand_id
1 'polypeptide(L)'
;MCMGSWNDHSSSTGGFYKCNKYIESSKDPGKQKEEQKIVKIKNELQRYMWYYNRWDNHYIAERKAISLKKLSTEIIDYLSVNFKIEMGDLEFLPGAIDDIIECRTVVRWSYAYGYYLSNEQEKALFLVMQEKLEKHC
;
A
#
# COMPACT_ATOMS: atom_id res chain seq x y z
N MET A 1 -1.69 -7.72 -3.18
CA MET A 1 -1.39 -6.60 -4.11
C MET A 1 -0.68 -7.06 -5.38
N CYS A 2 0.45 -7.77 -5.32
CA CYS A 2 1.15 -8.27 -6.51
C CYS A 2 0.68 -9.64 -7.04
N MET A 3 -0.30 -10.26 -6.38
CA MET A 3 -0.79 -11.64 -6.65
C MET A 3 0.29 -12.74 -6.50
N GLY A 4 1.47 -12.42 -5.98
CA GLY A 4 2.50 -13.39 -5.60
C GLY A 4 2.21 -14.07 -4.26
N SER A 5 2.92 -15.16 -3.97
CA SER A 5 2.77 -15.92 -2.72
C SER A 5 3.11 -15.06 -1.50
N TRP A 6 2.30 -15.15 -0.44
CA TRP A 6 2.57 -14.42 0.80
C TRP A 6 3.90 -14.85 1.45
N ASN A 7 4.29 -16.13 1.31
CA ASN A 7 5.53 -16.65 1.87
C ASN A 7 6.78 -15.97 1.27
N ASP A 8 6.66 -15.41 0.06
CA ASP A 8 7.75 -14.69 -0.59
C ASP A 8 7.91 -13.28 -0.03
N HIS A 9 6.96 -12.78 0.76
CA HIS A 9 6.98 -11.48 1.39
C HIS A 9 7.54 -11.60 2.80
N SER A 10 8.87 -11.76 2.90
CA SER A 10 9.62 -11.79 4.15
C SER A 10 10.83 -10.87 4.08
N SER A 11 11.36 -10.47 5.24
CA SER A 11 12.60 -9.68 5.32
C SER A 11 13.81 -10.43 4.77
N SER A 12 13.82 -11.76 4.86
CA SER A 12 14.86 -12.65 4.34
C SER A 12 14.86 -12.79 2.81
N THR A 13 13.71 -12.57 2.15
CA THR A 13 13.56 -12.76 0.70
C THR A 13 13.64 -11.45 -0.09
N GLY A 14 13.64 -10.30 0.60
CA GLY A 14 13.51 -8.97 -0.02
C GLY A 14 12.18 -8.79 -0.77
N GLY A 15 11.17 -9.61 -0.46
CA GLY A 15 9.92 -9.67 -1.23
C GLY A 15 9.04 -8.44 -1.09
N PHE A 16 9.09 -7.77 0.06
CA PHE A 16 8.39 -6.50 0.27
C PHE A 16 9.01 -5.39 -0.61
N TYR A 17 10.34 -5.23 -0.60
CA TYR A 17 11.07 -4.31 -1.49
C TYR A 17 10.78 -4.54 -2.97
N LYS A 18 10.77 -5.81 -3.42
CA LYS A 18 10.47 -6.16 -4.82
C LYS A 18 9.00 -5.91 -5.19
N CYS A 19 8.08 -6.12 -4.26
CA CYS A 19 6.67 -5.85 -4.46
C CYS A 19 6.40 -4.34 -4.58
N ASN A 20 7.19 -3.50 -3.92
CA ASN A 20 6.99 -2.05 -3.84
C ASN A 20 7.85 -1.23 -4.81
N LYS A 21 8.54 -1.91 -5.74
CA LYS A 21 9.32 -1.24 -6.78
C LYS A 21 8.74 -1.56 -8.16
N TYR A 22 8.49 -0.53 -8.95
CA TYR A 22 8.25 -0.71 -10.38
C TYR A 22 9.57 -1.03 -11.09
N ILE A 23 9.56 -2.05 -11.94
CA ILE A 23 10.72 -2.47 -12.75
C ILE A 23 10.31 -2.26 -14.21
N GLU A 24 11.02 -1.36 -14.92
CA GLU A 24 10.78 -1.12 -16.35
C GLU A 24 11.22 -2.31 -17.21
N SER A 25 10.51 -2.52 -18.33
CA SER A 25 10.97 -3.44 -19.36
C SER A 25 12.22 -2.89 -20.07
N SER A 26 13.24 -3.74 -20.25
CA SER A 26 14.52 -3.35 -20.84
C SER A 26 14.37 -2.93 -22.29
N LYS A 27 15.01 -1.80 -22.67
CA LYS A 27 15.08 -1.35 -24.05
C LYS A 27 15.98 -2.27 -24.86
N ASP A 28 15.48 -2.79 -25.97
CA ASP A 28 16.26 -3.53 -26.95
C ASP A 28 16.88 -2.52 -27.96
N PRO A 29 18.22 -2.36 -27.99
CA PRO A 29 18.88 -1.41 -28.86
C PRO A 29 18.74 -1.73 -30.37
N GLY A 30 18.29 -2.95 -30.73
CA GLY A 30 18.08 -3.36 -32.13
C GLY A 30 16.75 -2.89 -32.77
N LYS A 31 15.82 -2.31 -32.00
CA LYS A 31 14.47 -1.94 -32.49
C LYS A 31 14.42 -0.61 -33.21
N GLN A 32 13.50 -0.48 -34.17
CA GLN A 32 13.30 0.77 -34.92
C GLN A 32 12.81 1.91 -34.01
N LYS A 33 13.11 3.17 -34.38
CA LYS A 33 12.77 4.36 -33.56
C LYS A 33 11.28 4.44 -33.17
N GLU A 34 10.39 3.99 -34.05
CA GLU A 34 8.94 3.99 -33.81
C GLU A 34 8.53 2.93 -32.78
N GLU A 35 9.11 1.74 -32.86
CA GLU A 35 8.94 0.68 -31.85
C GLU A 35 9.48 1.11 -30.48
N GLN A 36 10.61 1.82 -30.44
CA GLN A 36 11.16 2.37 -29.21
C GLN A 36 10.22 3.40 -28.55
N LYS A 37 9.54 4.24 -29.34
CA LYS A 37 8.52 5.18 -28.83
C LYS A 37 7.32 4.43 -28.24
N ILE A 38 6.84 3.40 -28.92
CA ILE A 38 5.73 2.56 -28.43
C ILE A 38 6.11 1.89 -27.10
N VAL A 39 7.33 1.35 -27.00
CA VAL A 39 7.84 0.74 -25.75
C VAL A 39 7.90 1.77 -24.62
N LYS A 40 8.36 3.01 -24.90
CA LYS A 40 8.40 4.07 -23.89
C LYS A 40 7.01 4.43 -23.38
N ILE A 41 6.04 4.62 -24.27
CA ILE A 41 4.64 4.92 -23.89
C ILE A 41 4.05 3.78 -23.05
N LYS A 42 4.29 2.53 -23.45
CA LYS A 42 3.86 1.36 -22.68
C LYS A 42 4.47 1.34 -21.28
N ASN A 43 5.78 1.62 -21.16
CA ASN A 43 6.47 1.67 -19.87
C ASN A 43 5.92 2.79 -18.96
N GLU A 44 5.63 3.98 -19.53
CA GLU A 44 5.03 5.09 -18.77
C GLU A 44 3.62 4.75 -18.27
N LEU A 45 2.79 4.15 -19.12
CA LEU A 45 1.45 3.69 -18.75
C LEU A 45 1.51 2.59 -17.68
N GLN A 46 2.40 1.61 -17.85
CA GLN A 46 2.60 0.54 -16.87
C GLN A 46 3.07 1.09 -15.52
N ARG A 47 3.97 2.07 -15.52
CA ARG A 47 4.41 2.77 -14.30
C ARG A 47 3.22 3.44 -13.62
N TYR A 48 2.41 4.20 -14.37
CA TYR A 48 1.22 4.85 -13.83
C TYR A 48 0.26 3.82 -13.19
N MET A 49 -0.10 2.77 -13.92
CA MET A 49 -1.00 1.72 -13.44
C MET A 49 -0.46 1.04 -12.18
N TRP A 50 0.86 0.81 -12.11
CA TRP A 50 1.50 0.20 -10.95
C TRP A 50 1.34 1.05 -9.68
N TYR A 51 1.50 2.37 -9.78
CA TYR A 51 1.32 3.29 -8.64
C TYR A 51 -0.16 3.50 -8.31
N TYR A 52 -1.00 3.70 -9.34
CA TYR A 52 -2.44 3.89 -9.19
C TYR A 52 -3.11 2.69 -8.51
N ASN A 53 -2.80 1.47 -8.93
CA ASN A 53 -3.38 0.27 -8.33
C ASN A 53 -3.08 0.17 -6.83
N ARG A 54 -1.89 0.59 -6.38
CA ARG A 54 -1.55 0.57 -4.94
C ARG A 54 -2.25 1.68 -4.18
N TRP A 55 -2.29 2.87 -4.75
CA TRP A 55 -3.08 3.98 -4.23
C TRP A 55 -4.56 3.55 -4.05
N ASP A 56 -5.17 2.94 -5.07
CA ASP A 56 -6.57 2.53 -5.05
C ASP A 56 -6.83 1.40 -4.06
N ASN A 57 -5.93 0.42 -3.96
CA ASN A 57 -6.02 -0.63 -2.95
C ASN A 57 -6.02 -0.07 -1.52
N HIS A 58 -5.15 0.89 -1.23
CA HIS A 58 -5.13 1.54 0.09
C HIS A 58 -6.34 2.43 0.32
N TYR A 59 -6.85 3.09 -0.71
CA TYR A 59 -8.12 3.82 -0.64
C TYR A 59 -9.29 2.88 -0.29
N ILE A 60 -9.42 1.74 -0.95
CA ILE A 60 -10.46 0.76 -0.66
C ILE A 60 -10.32 0.22 0.78
N ALA A 61 -9.09 -0.04 1.23
CA ALA A 61 -8.82 -0.49 2.60
C ALA A 61 -9.20 0.57 3.66
N GLU A 62 -8.85 1.84 3.42
CA GLU A 62 -9.24 2.99 4.25
C GLU A 62 -10.78 3.10 4.34
N ARG A 63 -11.49 2.98 3.20
CA ARG A 63 -12.97 3.02 3.19
C ARG A 63 -13.58 1.89 4.00
N LYS A 64 -13.00 0.69 3.99
CA LYS A 64 -13.43 -0.43 4.84
C LYS A 64 -13.20 -0.14 6.31
N ALA A 65 -12.04 0.41 6.67
CA ALA A 65 -11.73 0.80 8.05
C ALA A 65 -12.67 1.90 8.58
N ILE A 66 -13.00 2.89 7.75
CA ILE A 66 -14.00 3.92 8.07
C ILE A 66 -15.38 3.29 8.33
N SER A 67 -15.80 2.33 7.49
CA SER A 67 -17.06 1.60 7.71
C SER A 67 -17.02 0.78 9.00
N LEU A 68 -15.89 0.14 9.31
CA LEU A 68 -15.70 -0.59 10.57
C LEU A 68 -15.81 0.34 11.77
N LYS A 69 -15.22 1.55 11.70
CA LYS A 69 -15.33 2.55 12.76
C LYS A 69 -16.77 2.92 13.06
N LYS A 70 -17.62 3.07 12.03
CA LYS A 70 -19.04 3.36 12.21
C LYS A 70 -19.80 2.27 12.96
N LEU A 71 -19.33 1.02 12.87
CA LEU A 71 -19.89 -0.14 13.56
C LEU A 71 -19.19 -0.40 14.91
N SER A 72 -18.24 0.42 15.32
CA SER A 72 -17.39 0.14 16.49
C SER A 72 -18.21 0.00 17.78
N THR A 73 -19.25 0.82 17.98
CA THR A 73 -20.16 0.70 19.14
C THR A 73 -20.88 -0.64 19.15
N GLU A 74 -21.44 -1.07 18.00
CA GLU A 74 -22.12 -2.37 17.88
C GLU A 74 -21.16 -3.54 18.13
N ILE A 75 -19.90 -3.41 17.69
CA ILE A 75 -18.85 -4.40 17.94
C ILE A 75 -18.50 -4.47 19.43
N ILE A 76 -18.35 -3.32 20.10
CA ILE A 76 -18.07 -3.25 21.53
C ILE A 76 -19.21 -3.90 22.32
N ASP A 77 -20.46 -3.56 22.01
CA ASP A 77 -21.63 -4.15 22.65
C ASP A 77 -21.69 -5.66 22.43
N TYR A 78 -21.47 -6.10 21.19
CA TYR A 78 -21.44 -7.53 20.84
C TYR A 78 -20.36 -8.28 21.62
N LEU A 79 -19.15 -7.73 21.70
CA LEU A 79 -18.04 -8.34 22.43
C LEU A 79 -18.33 -8.39 23.93
N SER A 80 -18.85 -7.31 24.50
CA SER A 80 -19.16 -7.24 25.92
C SER A 80 -20.24 -8.27 26.30
N VAL A 81 -21.33 -8.36 25.53
CA VAL A 81 -22.44 -9.26 25.82
C VAL A 81 -22.07 -10.73 25.60
N ASN A 82 -21.45 -11.07 24.47
CA ASN A 82 -21.23 -12.48 24.10
C ASN A 82 -20.00 -13.08 24.76
N PHE A 83 -18.96 -12.27 25.03
CA PHE A 83 -17.70 -12.73 25.60
C PHE A 83 -17.47 -12.27 27.04
N LYS A 84 -18.42 -11.54 27.63
CA LYS A 84 -18.36 -11.02 29.01
C LYS A 84 -17.11 -10.18 29.28
N ILE A 85 -16.68 -9.42 28.27
CA ILE A 85 -15.57 -8.47 28.38
C ILE A 85 -16.12 -7.15 28.94
N GLU A 86 -15.42 -6.53 29.89
CA GLU A 86 -15.83 -5.23 30.42
C GLU A 86 -15.74 -4.17 29.32
N MET A 87 -16.72 -3.26 29.23
CA MET A 87 -16.71 -2.22 28.19
C MET A 87 -15.47 -1.33 28.29
N GLY A 88 -14.98 -1.07 29.51
CA GLY A 88 -13.74 -0.31 29.76
C GLY A 88 -12.53 -0.94 29.08
N ASP A 89 -12.43 -2.28 29.05
CA ASP A 89 -11.35 -3.00 28.37
C ASP A 89 -11.44 -2.90 26.84
N LEU A 90 -12.58 -2.46 26.29
CA LEU A 90 -12.84 -2.33 24.86
C LEU A 90 -12.78 -0.87 24.37
N GLU A 91 -12.63 0.12 25.25
CA GLU A 91 -12.62 1.55 24.92
C GLU A 91 -11.50 1.94 23.95
N PHE A 92 -10.43 1.13 23.87
CA PHE A 92 -9.33 1.38 22.94
C PHE A 92 -9.69 1.10 21.47
N LEU A 93 -10.72 0.28 21.20
CA LEU A 93 -11.03 -0.21 19.85
C LEU A 93 -11.28 0.91 18.83
N PRO A 94 -12.08 1.96 19.12
CA PRO A 94 -12.28 3.05 18.16
C PRO A 94 -10.98 3.79 17.84
N GLY A 95 -10.11 3.98 18.84
CA GLY A 95 -8.79 4.61 18.66
C GLY A 95 -7.86 3.75 17.80
N ALA A 96 -7.82 2.44 18.03
CA ALA A 96 -7.05 1.52 17.20
C ALA A 96 -7.54 1.51 15.73
N ILE A 97 -8.85 1.66 15.50
CA ILE A 97 -9.39 1.79 14.14
C ILE A 97 -8.99 3.13 13.51
N ASP A 98 -8.91 4.22 14.29
CA ASP A 98 -8.40 5.51 13.82
C ASP A 98 -6.94 5.41 13.36
N ASP A 99 -6.09 4.76 14.13
CA ASP A 99 -4.69 4.53 13.76
C ASP A 99 -4.60 3.78 12.43
N ILE A 100 -5.46 2.77 12.20
CA ILE A 100 -5.53 2.05 10.93
C ILE A 100 -5.95 2.97 9.77
N ILE A 101 -6.95 3.83 9.98
CA ILE A 101 -7.42 4.78 8.96
C ILE A 101 -6.30 5.76 8.59
N GLU A 102 -5.60 6.30 9.58
CA GLU A 102 -4.46 7.20 9.37
C GLU A 102 -3.34 6.49 8.61
N CYS A 103 -2.94 5.30 9.06
CA CYS A 103 -1.97 4.45 8.40
C CYS A 103 -2.29 4.26 6.90
N ARG A 104 -3.52 3.85 6.57
CA ARG A 104 -3.93 3.64 5.17
C ARG A 104 -3.95 4.93 4.37
N THR A 105 -4.32 6.04 5.00
CA THR A 105 -4.29 7.37 4.39
C THR A 105 -2.87 7.78 4.00
N VAL A 106 -1.92 7.66 4.93
CA VAL A 106 -0.52 8.01 4.70
C VAL A 106 0.09 7.11 3.64
N VAL A 107 -0.12 5.80 3.72
CA VAL A 107 0.39 4.86 2.72
C VAL A 107 -0.19 5.14 1.34
N ARG A 108 -1.51 5.39 1.23
CA ARG A 108 -2.14 5.79 -0.05
C ARG A 108 -1.41 6.99 -0.67
N TRP A 109 -1.23 8.06 0.09
CA TRP A 109 -0.61 9.28 -0.41
C TRP A 109 0.90 9.13 -0.66
N SER A 110 1.57 8.21 0.02
CA SER A 110 2.96 7.88 -0.26
C SER A 110 3.16 7.36 -1.68
N TYR A 111 2.20 6.64 -2.27
CA TYR A 111 2.28 6.22 -3.68
C TYR A 111 2.16 7.38 -4.65
N ALA A 112 1.25 8.33 -4.38
CA ALA A 112 1.14 9.54 -5.20
C ALA A 112 2.45 10.34 -5.15
N TYR A 113 3.03 10.51 -3.96
CA TYR A 113 4.30 11.19 -3.78
C TYR A 113 5.45 10.46 -4.50
N GLY A 114 5.61 9.16 -4.28
CA GLY A 114 6.67 8.35 -4.87
C GLY A 114 6.62 8.27 -6.40
N TYR A 115 5.45 8.45 -7.02
CA TYR A 115 5.30 8.52 -8.47
C TYR A 115 5.96 9.77 -9.07
N TYR A 116 5.86 10.91 -8.39
CA TYR A 116 6.40 12.19 -8.85
C TYR A 116 7.81 12.47 -8.32
N LEU A 117 8.31 11.69 -7.35
CA LEU A 117 9.67 11.83 -6.84
C LEU A 117 10.71 11.47 -7.93
N SER A 118 11.50 12.49 -8.32
CA SER A 118 12.46 12.45 -9.42
C SER A 118 13.92 12.32 -8.98
N ASN A 119 14.25 12.68 -7.73
CA ASN A 119 15.58 12.48 -7.16
C ASN A 119 15.80 11.00 -6.80
N GLU A 120 16.73 10.34 -7.48
CA GLU A 120 16.99 8.90 -7.31
C GLU A 120 17.52 8.52 -5.92
N GLN A 121 18.34 9.37 -5.29
CA GLN A 121 18.90 9.08 -3.96
C GLN A 121 17.82 9.19 -2.88
N GLU A 122 17.04 10.26 -2.92
CA GLU A 122 15.89 10.46 -2.02
C GLU A 122 14.85 9.36 -2.23
N LYS A 123 14.62 8.97 -3.50
CA LYS A 123 13.68 7.91 -3.85
C LYS A 123 14.10 6.56 -3.29
N ALA A 124 15.39 6.21 -3.34
CA ALA A 124 15.87 4.96 -2.77
C ALA A 124 15.58 4.88 -1.26
N LEU A 125 15.87 5.95 -0.51
CA LEU A 125 15.57 6.02 0.92
C LEU A 125 14.06 6.02 1.19
N PHE A 126 13.30 6.82 0.43
CA PHE A 126 11.85 6.89 0.52
C PHE A 126 11.19 5.52 0.35
N LEU A 127 11.60 4.73 -0.64
CA LEU A 127 11.04 3.39 -0.88
C LEU A 127 11.28 2.44 0.30
N VAL A 128 12.45 2.53 0.96
CA VAL A 128 12.73 1.74 2.17
C VAL A 128 11.82 2.17 3.32
N MET A 129 11.57 3.47 3.47
CA MET A 129 10.64 3.97 4.50
C MET A 129 9.19 3.57 4.19
N GLN A 130 8.78 3.66 2.92
CA GLN A 130 7.44 3.25 2.47
C GLN A 130 7.21 1.77 2.71
N GLU A 131 8.20 0.91 2.44
CA GLU A 131 8.13 -0.52 2.73
C GLU A 131 7.96 -0.80 4.22
N LYS A 132 8.72 -0.11 5.08
CA LYS A 132 8.55 -0.24 6.54
C LYS A 132 7.17 0.21 6.99
N LEU A 133 6.70 1.34 6.47
CA LEU A 133 5.36 1.83 6.76
C LEU A 133 4.30 0.81 6.36
N GLU A 134 4.34 0.27 5.14
CA GLU A 134 3.40 -0.75 4.67
C GLU A 134 3.46 -2.09 5.41
N LYS A 135 4.60 -2.41 6.02
CA LYS A 135 4.71 -3.63 6.83
C LYS A 135 4.03 -3.47 8.19
N HIS A 136 4.04 -2.26 8.74
CA HIS A 136 3.58 -1.98 10.10
C HIS A 136 2.21 -1.26 10.13
N CYS A 137 1.76 -0.77 8.97
CA CYS A 137 0.40 -0.41 8.63
C CYS A 137 -0.20 -1.53 7.77
#